data_AF-A0A2D0L9N2-F1
#
_entry.id   AF-A0A2D0L9N2-F1
#
_cell.length_a   1.000
_cell.length_b   1.000
_cell.length_c   1.000
_cell.angle_alpha   90.00
_cell.angle_beta   90.00
_cell.angle_gamma   90.00
#
_symmetry.space_group_name_H-M   'P 1'
#
loop_
_entity.id
_entity.type
_entity.pdbx_description
1 polymer ?
#
loop_
_entity_poly.entity_id
_entity_poly.type
_entity_poly.pdbx_seq_one_letter_code
_entity_poly.pdbx_strand_id
1 'polypeptide(L)'
;MSYLNRAYGSYKRELQRIFLTYRKDSGQDEYYTALYYNAMPADLIRWQDKHSQNIRAILSDEKSEEIIFHIEELLDLRKEIAAAPVIKPMKETEGKKKQITAIKEHIFAKIARLNKVYERAISLLEIFGGLNVHCNAHLVTNSYGTKFIRVFYYLDGKLTPLDTILAAYGEHKRRKSLN
;
A
#
# COMPACT_ATOMS: atom_id res chain seq x y z
N MET A 1 -2.12 8.23 2.61
CA MET A 1 -1.75 8.92 3.87
C MET A 1 -0.31 9.45 3.88
N SER A 2 0.72 8.68 3.45
CA SER A 2 2.11 9.17 3.43
C SER A 2 2.32 10.46 2.60
N TYR A 3 1.64 10.59 1.45
CA TYR A 3 1.74 11.79 0.60
C TYR A 3 1.10 13.05 1.22
N LEU A 4 -0.06 12.93 1.87
CA LEU A 4 -0.70 14.07 2.56
C LEU A 4 0.17 14.58 3.73
N ASN A 5 0.73 13.66 4.53
CA ASN A 5 1.66 14.05 5.60
C ASN A 5 2.96 14.65 5.05
N ARG A 6 3.40 14.25 3.85
CA ARG A 6 4.58 14.84 3.19
C ARG A 6 4.30 16.27 2.72
N ALA A 7 3.14 16.51 2.11
CA ALA A 7 2.69 17.84 1.70
C ALA A 7 2.54 18.76 2.92
N TYR A 8 1.83 18.29 3.96
CA TYR A 8 1.72 18.97 5.25
C TYR A 8 3.09 19.30 5.85
N GLY A 9 4.04 18.36 5.82
CA GLY A 9 5.39 18.59 6.29
C GLY A 9 6.13 19.71 5.54
N SER A 10 5.79 19.97 4.28
CA SER A 10 6.33 21.10 3.52
C SER A 10 5.78 22.43 4.02
N TYR A 11 4.45 22.55 4.12
CA TYR A 11 3.77 23.74 4.63
C TYR A 11 4.15 24.06 6.07
N LYS A 12 4.23 23.03 6.92
CA LYS A 12 4.72 23.16 8.30
C LYS A 12 6.11 23.77 8.36
N ARG A 13 7.06 23.30 7.54
CA ARG A 13 8.43 23.84 7.50
C ARG A 13 8.46 25.30 7.04
N GLU A 14 7.55 25.67 6.14
CA GLU A 14 7.46 27.04 5.66
C GLU A 14 6.89 27.98 6.72
N LEU A 15 5.81 27.60 7.39
CA LEU A 15 5.30 28.33 8.56
C LEU A 15 6.37 28.46 9.65
N GLN A 16 7.08 27.37 9.96
CA GLN A 16 8.20 27.38 10.90
C GLN A 16 9.29 28.39 10.51
N ARG A 17 9.59 28.51 9.21
CA ARG A 17 10.55 29.51 8.71
C ARG A 17 10.04 30.93 8.92
N ILE A 18 8.77 31.20 8.66
CA ILE A 18 8.15 32.51 8.89
C ILE A 18 8.19 32.87 10.38
N PHE A 19 7.84 31.92 11.26
CA PHE A 19 7.97 32.10 12.72
C PHE A 19 9.39 32.46 13.16
N LEU A 20 10.41 31.82 12.58
CA LEU A 20 11.81 32.13 12.90
C LEU A 20 12.23 33.53 12.43
N THR A 21 11.65 34.04 11.34
CA THR A 21 11.88 35.43 10.90
C THR A 21 11.28 36.40 11.92
N TYR A 22 10.00 36.25 12.25
CA TYR A 22 9.32 37.10 13.25
C TYR A 22 9.97 37.03 14.65
N ARG A 23 10.46 35.86 15.04
CA ARG A 23 11.22 35.69 16.29
C ARG A 23 12.46 36.61 16.34
N LYS A 24 13.23 36.67 15.25
CA LYS A 24 14.43 37.53 15.18
C LYS A 24 14.08 39.00 15.28
N ASP A 25 12.95 39.40 14.71
CA ASP A 25 12.56 40.80 14.60
C ASP A 25 11.83 41.32 15.85
N SER A 26 11.22 40.45 16.66
CA SER A 26 10.36 40.82 17.80
C SER A 26 11.08 40.95 19.15
N GLY A 27 12.26 40.35 19.32
CA GLY A 27 12.96 40.32 20.61
C GLY A 27 12.29 39.47 21.71
N GLN A 28 11.18 38.78 21.42
CA GLN A 28 10.44 37.94 22.38
C GLN A 28 10.78 36.44 22.21
N ASP A 29 12.04 36.11 22.45
CA ASP A 29 12.65 34.85 22.01
C ASP A 29 11.97 33.60 22.60
N GLU A 30 11.59 33.62 23.88
CA GLU A 30 10.95 32.49 24.57
C GLU A 30 9.51 32.24 24.10
N TYR A 31 8.73 33.30 23.88
CA TYR A 31 7.34 33.21 23.44
C TYR A 31 7.24 32.55 22.06
N TYR A 32 8.01 33.05 21.09
CA TYR A 32 8.04 32.50 19.74
C TYR A 32 8.68 31.11 19.68
N THR A 33 9.61 30.78 20.58
CA THR A 33 10.17 29.42 20.69
C THR A 33 9.10 28.43 21.16
N ALA A 34 8.33 28.76 22.19
CA ALA A 34 7.25 27.90 22.68
C ALA A 34 6.20 27.65 21.58
N LEU A 35 5.84 28.69 20.81
CA LEU A 35 4.91 28.58 19.70
C LEU A 35 5.46 27.77 18.53
N TYR A 36 6.74 27.93 18.19
CA TYR A 36 7.40 27.14 17.15
C TYR A 36 7.28 25.62 17.39
N TYR A 37 7.38 25.19 18.66
CA TYR A 37 7.27 23.78 19.04
C TYR A 37 5.83 23.33 19.28
N ASN A 38 4.94 24.20 19.78
CA ASN A 38 3.62 23.81 20.26
C ASN A 38 2.45 24.18 19.34
N ALA A 39 2.60 25.17 18.45
CA ALA A 39 1.51 25.64 17.59
C ALA A 39 1.22 24.70 16.41
N MET A 40 2.18 23.84 16.04
CA MET A 40 2.08 22.99 14.85
C MET A 40 2.28 21.50 15.19
N PRO A 41 1.22 20.68 15.10
CA PRO A 41 1.31 19.26 15.42
C PRO A 41 2.28 18.51 14.49
N ALA A 42 2.73 17.32 14.92
CA ALA A 42 3.63 16.48 14.12
C ALA A 42 3.00 15.98 12.82
N ASP A 43 1.71 15.65 12.86
CA ASP A 43 0.97 15.04 11.75
C ASP A 43 -0.27 15.86 11.40
N LEU A 44 -0.65 15.82 10.12
CA LEU A 44 -1.84 16.48 9.59
C LEU A 44 -3.11 16.07 10.34
N ILE A 45 -3.24 14.78 10.69
CA ILE A 45 -4.42 14.25 11.40
C ILE A 45 -4.68 14.91 12.76
N ARG A 46 -3.65 15.49 13.38
CA ARG A 46 -3.74 16.15 14.68
C ARG A 46 -4.02 17.65 14.55
N TRP A 47 -4.06 18.19 13.34
CA TRP A 47 -4.45 19.56 13.11
C TRP A 47 -5.92 19.76 13.46
N GLN A 48 -6.22 20.92 14.03
CA GLN A 48 -7.51 21.33 14.59
C GLN A 48 -7.61 22.84 14.40
N ASP A 49 -8.83 23.38 14.38
CA ASP A 49 -9.11 24.80 14.13
C ASP A 49 -8.33 25.74 15.06
N LYS A 50 -8.11 25.34 16.32
CA LYS A 50 -7.31 26.10 17.29
C LYS A 50 -5.88 26.38 16.81
N HIS A 51 -5.28 25.49 16.01
CA HIS A 51 -3.93 25.69 15.50
C HIS A 51 -3.94 26.79 14.45
N SER A 52 -4.88 26.76 13.51
CA SER A 52 -5.07 27.83 12.53
C SER A 52 -5.35 29.17 13.22
N GLN A 53 -6.27 29.19 14.20
CA GLN A 53 -6.60 30.40 14.97
C GLN A 53 -5.40 30.98 15.71
N ASN A 54 -4.63 30.12 16.40
CA ASN A 54 -3.44 30.56 17.13
C ASN A 54 -2.39 31.14 16.17
N ILE A 55 -2.18 30.52 15.00
CA ILE A 55 -1.22 31.02 14.02
C ILE A 55 -1.69 32.35 13.44
N ARG A 56 -2.97 32.49 13.04
CA ARG A 56 -3.56 33.73 12.53
C ARG A 56 -3.48 34.90 13.52
N ALA A 57 -3.57 34.61 14.82
CA ALA A 57 -3.43 35.62 15.87
C ALA A 57 -2.01 36.18 15.99
N ILE A 58 -1.00 35.48 15.45
CA ILE A 58 0.41 35.83 15.56
C ILE A 58 0.97 36.31 14.21
N LEU A 59 0.65 35.57 13.16
CA LEU A 59 1.03 35.82 11.78
C LEU A 59 -0.22 36.25 11.03
N SER A 60 -0.25 37.52 10.62
CA SER A 60 -1.36 38.09 9.85
C SER A 60 -0.92 38.51 8.45
N ASP A 61 0.23 38.02 7.99
CA ASP A 61 0.71 38.25 6.64
C ASP A 61 0.01 37.33 5.62
N GLU A 62 -0.13 37.81 4.39
CA GLU A 62 -0.83 37.09 3.31
C GLU A 62 -0.26 35.69 3.07
N LYS A 63 1.06 35.55 3.19
CA LYS A 63 1.75 34.28 2.95
C LYS A 63 1.45 33.24 4.03
N SER A 64 1.38 33.62 5.30
CA SER A 64 0.99 32.68 6.35
C SER A 64 -0.46 32.23 6.21
N GLU A 65 -1.37 33.11 5.79
CA GLU A 65 -2.76 32.75 5.51
C GLU A 65 -2.89 31.78 4.33
N GLU A 66 -2.16 32.00 3.23
CA GLU A 66 -2.10 31.07 2.09
C GLU A 66 -1.67 29.66 2.53
N ILE A 67 -0.65 29.57 3.39
CA ILE A 67 -0.17 28.28 3.88
C ILE A 67 -1.21 27.59 4.79
N ILE A 68 -1.88 28.36 5.67
CA ILE A 68 -2.94 27.82 6.53
C ILE A 68 -4.10 27.30 5.67
N PHE A 69 -4.52 28.06 4.65
CA PHE A 69 -5.55 27.65 3.70
C PHE A 69 -5.22 26.30 3.06
N HIS A 70 -4.00 26.11 2.55
CA HIS A 70 -3.60 24.83 1.96
C HIS A 70 -3.54 23.67 2.98
N ILE A 71 -3.19 23.93 4.24
CA ILE A 71 -3.26 22.90 5.29
C ILE A 71 -4.72 22.48 5.54
N GLU A 72 -5.64 23.44 5.55
CA GLU A 72 -7.08 23.21 5.69
C GLU A 72 -7.64 22.41 4.49
N GLU A 73 -7.24 22.73 3.25
CA GLU A 73 -7.57 21.93 2.07
C GLU A 73 -7.08 20.48 2.17
N LEU A 74 -5.86 20.26 2.68
CA LEU A 74 -5.34 18.91 2.89
C LEU A 74 -6.16 18.11 3.92
N LEU A 75 -6.71 18.78 4.93
CA LEU A 75 -7.62 18.15 5.89
C LEU A 75 -8.94 17.75 5.26
N ASP A 76 -9.49 18.61 4.41
CA ASP A 76 -10.75 18.33 3.73
C ASP A 76 -10.59 17.20 2.72
N LEU A 77 -9.52 17.21 1.91
CA LEU A 77 -9.16 16.09 1.04
C LEU A 77 -9.01 14.79 1.83
N ARG A 78 -8.41 14.84 3.03
CA ARG A 78 -8.30 13.67 3.90
C ARG A 78 -9.68 13.16 4.33
N LYS A 79 -10.62 14.05 4.69
CA LYS A 79 -11.99 13.69 5.08
C LYS A 79 -12.72 13.05 3.89
N GLU A 80 -12.58 13.62 2.69
CA GLU A 80 -13.16 13.09 1.46
C GLU A 80 -12.64 11.69 1.13
N ILE A 81 -11.32 11.47 1.18
CA ILE A 81 -10.72 10.15 0.95
C ILE A 81 -11.24 9.13 1.98
N ALA A 82 -11.42 9.54 3.23
CA ALA A 82 -11.93 8.66 4.28
C ALA A 82 -13.43 8.35 4.11
N ALA A 83 -14.21 9.30 3.57
CA ALA A 83 -15.63 9.14 3.31
C ALA A 83 -15.91 8.39 1.99
N ALA A 84 -14.95 8.34 1.07
CA ALA A 84 -15.09 7.68 -0.22
C ALA A 84 -15.46 6.19 -0.03
N PRO A 85 -16.52 5.70 -0.71
CA PRO A 85 -16.94 4.32 -0.59
C PRO A 85 -15.85 3.39 -1.14
N VAL A 86 -15.33 2.53 -0.27
CA VAL A 86 -14.37 1.49 -0.69
C VAL A 86 -15.13 0.39 -1.42
N ILE A 87 -15.11 0.43 -2.75
CA ILE A 87 -15.57 -0.70 -3.57
C ILE A 87 -14.62 -1.85 -3.33
N LYS A 88 -15.01 -2.79 -2.46
CA LYS A 88 -14.27 -4.03 -2.28
C LYS A 88 -14.29 -4.76 -3.62
N PRO A 89 -13.14 -5.20 -4.16
CA PRO A 89 -13.15 -6.04 -5.34
C PRO A 89 -14.07 -7.22 -5.07
N MET A 90 -14.95 -7.52 -6.04
CA MET A 90 -15.92 -8.61 -5.95
C MET A 90 -15.16 -9.86 -5.46
N LYS A 91 -15.61 -10.45 -4.34
CA LYS A 91 -14.95 -11.66 -3.79
C LYS A 91 -14.88 -12.67 -4.93
N GLU A 92 -13.67 -13.14 -5.25
CA GLU A 92 -13.51 -14.24 -6.20
C GLU A 92 -14.49 -15.36 -5.83
N THR A 93 -15.26 -15.84 -6.81
CA THR A 93 -16.23 -16.93 -6.64
C THR A 93 -15.59 -18.08 -5.84
N GLU A 94 -16.31 -18.60 -4.84
CA GLU A 94 -15.88 -19.66 -3.90
C GLU A 94 -15.13 -20.81 -4.61
N GLY A 95 -15.57 -21.18 -5.82
CA GLY A 95 -14.95 -22.22 -6.65
C GLY A 95 -13.51 -21.91 -7.07
N LYS A 96 -13.21 -20.67 -7.47
CA LYS A 96 -11.86 -20.24 -7.86
C LYS A 96 -10.90 -20.29 -6.67
N LYS A 97 -11.37 -19.88 -5.48
CA LYS A 97 -10.59 -19.95 -4.24
C LYS A 97 -10.26 -21.39 -3.86
N LYS A 98 -11.23 -22.30 -3.87
CA LYS A 98 -11.00 -23.72 -3.58
C LYS A 98 -9.95 -24.32 -4.52
N GLN A 99 -10.03 -24.00 -5.80
CA GLN A 99 -9.08 -24.49 -6.79
C GLN A 99 -7.67 -23.93 -6.57
N ILE A 100 -7.53 -22.62 -6.30
CA ILE A 100 -6.23 -22.00 -6.00
C ILE A 100 -5.63 -22.59 -4.72
N THR A 101 -6.44 -22.81 -3.67
CA THR A 101 -5.97 -23.43 -2.42
C THR A 101 -5.47 -24.85 -2.66
N ALA A 102 -6.21 -25.68 -3.39
CA ALA A 102 -5.79 -27.05 -3.71
C ALA A 102 -4.47 -27.08 -4.51
N ILE A 103 -4.30 -26.17 -5.48
CA ILE A 103 -3.04 -26.03 -6.25
C ILE A 103 -1.89 -25.68 -5.31
N LYS A 104 -2.09 -24.71 -4.40
CA LYS A 104 -1.07 -24.27 -3.45
C LYS A 104 -0.69 -25.39 -2.49
N GLU A 105 -1.66 -26.11 -1.93
CA GLU A 105 -1.43 -27.25 -1.03
C GLU A 105 -0.64 -28.36 -1.72
N HIS A 106 -0.98 -28.67 -2.97
CA HIS A 106 -0.25 -29.69 -3.73
C HIS A 106 1.21 -29.29 -4.00
N ILE A 107 1.44 -28.02 -4.38
CA ILE A 107 2.79 -27.48 -4.57
C ILE A 107 3.57 -27.49 -3.24
N PHE A 108 2.92 -27.06 -2.15
CA PHE A 108 3.52 -27.05 -0.82
C PHE A 108 3.91 -28.45 -0.36
N ALA A 109 3.02 -29.43 -0.49
CA ALA A 109 3.29 -30.82 -0.15
C ALA A 109 4.44 -31.39 -0.99
N LYS A 110 4.51 -31.05 -2.28
CA LYS A 110 5.58 -31.50 -3.18
C LYS A 110 6.94 -30.91 -2.78
N ILE A 111 7.01 -29.62 -2.46
CA ILE A 111 8.25 -28.95 -2.01
C ILE A 111 8.68 -29.43 -0.62
N ALA A 112 7.73 -29.57 0.30
CA ALA A 112 7.99 -30.06 1.66
C ALA A 112 8.56 -31.49 1.63
N ARG A 113 8.01 -32.37 0.80
CA ARG A 113 8.53 -33.74 0.59
C ARG A 113 9.93 -33.77 0.00
N LEU A 114 10.28 -32.79 -0.85
CA LEU A 114 11.60 -32.69 -1.44
C LEU A 114 12.65 -32.15 -0.46
N ASN A 115 12.25 -31.62 0.70
CA ASN A 115 13.11 -30.98 1.71
C ASN A 115 14.11 -29.96 1.12
N LYS A 116 13.72 -29.31 0.02
CA LYS A 116 14.56 -28.36 -0.72
C LYS A 116 14.01 -26.94 -0.57
N VAL A 117 14.93 -25.99 -0.39
CA VAL A 117 14.62 -24.54 -0.34
C VAL A 117 14.18 -24.02 -1.71
N TYR A 118 14.60 -24.69 -2.79
CA TYR A 118 14.31 -24.33 -4.16
C TYR A 118 14.19 -25.58 -5.05
N GLU A 119 13.13 -25.65 -5.86
CA GLU A 119 12.96 -26.66 -6.90
C GLU A 119 12.50 -26.00 -8.20
N ARG A 120 13.11 -26.41 -9.32
CA ARG A 120 12.81 -25.91 -10.66
C ARG A 120 11.94 -26.89 -11.42
N ALA A 121 11.18 -26.37 -12.37
CA ALA A 121 10.46 -27.16 -13.38
C ALA A 121 9.52 -28.23 -12.78
N ILE A 122 8.88 -27.93 -11.64
CA ILE A 122 7.85 -28.81 -11.08
C ILE A 122 6.71 -28.89 -12.09
N SER A 123 6.51 -30.08 -12.68
CA SER A 123 5.37 -30.32 -13.57
C SER A 123 4.06 -30.30 -12.78
N LEU A 124 3.09 -29.56 -13.32
CA LEU A 124 1.71 -29.42 -12.84
C LEU A 124 0.70 -29.97 -13.87
N LEU A 125 1.16 -30.80 -14.80
CA LEU A 125 0.36 -31.30 -15.93
C LEU A 125 -0.93 -32.01 -15.50
N GLU A 126 -0.86 -32.84 -14.45
CA GLU A 126 -2.02 -33.56 -13.89
C GLU A 126 -3.07 -32.59 -13.34
N ILE A 127 -2.64 -31.52 -12.67
CA ILE A 127 -3.51 -30.51 -12.07
C ILE A 127 -4.26 -29.72 -13.14
N PHE A 128 -3.56 -29.37 -14.22
CA PHE A 128 -4.11 -28.59 -15.32
C PHE A 128 -4.57 -29.44 -16.50
N GLY A 129 -4.92 -30.72 -16.25
CA GLY A 129 -5.64 -31.58 -17.19
C GLY A 129 -4.93 -31.83 -18.52
N GLY A 130 -3.60 -31.85 -18.50
CA GLY A 130 -2.76 -32.04 -19.69
C GLY A 130 -2.17 -30.76 -20.27
N LEU A 131 -2.50 -29.58 -19.73
CA LEU A 131 -1.79 -28.35 -20.10
C LEU A 131 -0.33 -28.43 -19.61
N ASN A 132 0.59 -27.99 -20.46
CA ASN A 132 2.02 -28.00 -20.20
C ASN A 132 2.42 -26.87 -19.24
N VAL A 133 2.03 -27.05 -17.97
CA VAL A 133 2.26 -26.08 -16.90
C VAL A 133 3.38 -26.55 -16.00
N HIS A 134 4.35 -25.68 -15.78
CA HIS A 134 5.44 -25.89 -14.84
C HIS A 134 5.48 -24.76 -13.82
N CYS A 135 6.10 -25.01 -12.67
CA CYS A 135 6.44 -23.94 -11.75
C CYS A 135 7.84 -24.06 -11.17
N ASN A 136 8.40 -22.90 -10.84
CA ASN A 136 9.57 -22.76 -9.98
C ASN A 136 9.09 -22.27 -8.63
N ALA A 137 9.49 -22.92 -7.56
CA ALA A 137 9.02 -22.59 -6.22
C ALA A 137 10.17 -22.38 -5.25
N HIS A 138 10.07 -21.29 -4.47
CA HIS A 138 11.08 -20.83 -3.54
C HIS A 138 10.47 -20.68 -2.16
N LEU A 139 11.09 -21.26 -1.14
CA LEU A 139 10.78 -20.95 0.24
C LEU A 139 11.48 -19.64 0.62
N VAL A 140 10.72 -18.65 1.06
CA VAL A 140 11.22 -17.32 1.43
C VAL A 140 10.74 -16.93 2.82
N THR A 141 11.60 -16.22 3.55
CA THR A 141 11.31 -15.71 4.89
C THR A 141 11.31 -14.18 4.81
N ASN A 142 10.28 -13.52 5.35
CA ASN A 142 10.27 -12.06 5.44
C ASN A 142 11.13 -11.55 6.61
N SER A 143 11.27 -10.23 6.73
CA SER A 143 11.99 -9.55 7.82
C SER A 143 11.40 -9.80 9.22
N TYR A 144 10.17 -10.33 9.29
CA TYR A 144 9.46 -10.66 10.53
C TYR A 144 9.50 -12.17 10.85
N GLY A 145 10.30 -12.96 10.13
CA GLY A 145 10.43 -14.40 10.35
C GLY A 145 9.30 -15.27 9.78
N THR A 146 8.30 -14.69 9.13
CA THR A 146 7.22 -15.45 8.47
C THR A 146 7.74 -16.12 7.20
N LYS A 147 7.56 -17.44 7.11
CA LYS A 147 7.91 -18.23 5.92
C LYS A 147 6.72 -18.34 4.96
N PHE A 148 6.96 -18.16 3.68
CA PHE A 148 5.99 -18.34 2.62
C PHE A 148 6.65 -18.94 1.37
N ILE A 149 5.87 -19.53 0.49
CA ILE A 149 6.38 -20.04 -0.79
C ILE A 149 6.05 -19.04 -1.88
N ARG A 150 7.08 -18.60 -2.59
CA ARG A 150 6.94 -17.82 -3.83
C ARG A 150 6.99 -18.78 -5.02
N VAL A 151 5.96 -18.74 -5.86
CA VAL A 151 5.82 -19.63 -7.02
C VAL A 151 5.76 -18.80 -8.30
N PHE A 152 6.56 -19.17 -9.29
CA PHE A 152 6.53 -18.63 -10.65
C PHE A 152 5.98 -19.71 -11.58
N TYR A 153 4.87 -19.41 -12.25
CA TYR A 153 4.19 -20.36 -13.14
C TYR A 153 4.59 -20.12 -14.59
N TYR A 154 4.70 -21.20 -15.34
CA TYR A 154 5.05 -21.20 -16.74
C TYR A 154 4.04 -22.05 -17.50
N LEU A 155 3.51 -21.53 -18.61
CA LEU A 155 2.68 -22.27 -19.57
C LEU A 155 3.47 -22.32 -20.88
N ASP A 156 3.73 -23.52 -21.39
CA ASP A 156 4.55 -23.73 -22.60
C ASP A 156 5.91 -23.02 -22.54
N GLY A 157 6.55 -23.07 -21.36
CA GLY A 157 7.85 -22.45 -21.10
C GLY A 157 7.82 -20.92 -20.93
N LYS A 158 6.67 -20.26 -21.07
CA LYS A 158 6.53 -18.81 -20.89
C LYS A 158 6.02 -18.47 -19.50
N LEU A 159 6.69 -17.54 -18.82
CA LEU A 159 6.24 -17.02 -17.52
C LEU A 159 4.84 -16.43 -17.67
N THR A 160 3.86 -17.04 -17.00
CA THR A 160 2.44 -16.75 -17.22
C THR A 160 1.74 -16.61 -15.87
N PRO A 161 0.93 -15.56 -15.65
CA PRO A 161 0.14 -15.43 -14.43
C PRO A 161 -0.79 -16.62 -14.20
N LEU A 162 -0.93 -17.06 -12.95
CA LEU A 162 -1.79 -18.21 -12.60
C LEU A 162 -3.24 -18.01 -13.06
N ASP A 163 -3.77 -16.78 -12.98
CA ASP A 163 -5.13 -16.47 -13.43
C ASP A 163 -5.33 -16.74 -14.93
N THR A 164 -4.33 -16.40 -15.74
CA THR A 164 -4.35 -16.69 -17.18
C THR A 164 -4.31 -18.19 -17.43
N ILE A 165 -3.51 -18.94 -16.66
CA ILE A 165 -3.45 -20.40 -16.75
C ILE A 165 -4.79 -21.03 -16.32
N LEU A 166 -5.44 -20.51 -15.28
CA LEU A 166 -6.75 -20.96 -14.84
C LEU A 166 -7.83 -20.70 -15.90
N ALA A 167 -7.79 -19.55 -16.57
CA ALA A 167 -8.69 -19.25 -17.68
C ALA A 167 -8.47 -20.22 -18.86
N ALA A 168 -7.22 -20.47 -19.24
CA ALA A 168 -6.86 -21.44 -20.28
C ALA A 168 -7.30 -22.86 -19.91
N TYR A 169 -7.17 -23.25 -18.64
CA TYR A 169 -7.63 -24.53 -18.13
C TYR A 169 -9.15 -24.67 -18.15
N GLY A 170 -9.89 -23.61 -17.79
CA GLY A 170 -11.35 -23.57 -17.89
C GLY A 170 -11.83 -23.81 -19.32
N GLU A 171 -11.20 -23.14 -20.30
CA GLU A 171 -11.49 -23.32 -21.71
C GLU A 171 -11.08 -24.73 -22.21
N HIS A 172 -9.93 -25.25 -21.78
CA HIS A 172 -9.48 -26.59 -22.12
C HIS A 172 -10.46 -27.66 -21.64
N LYS A 173 -10.98 -27.53 -20.41
CA LYS A 173 -12.03 -28.41 -19.87
C LYS A 173 -13.31 -28.35 -20.69
N ARG A 174 -13.76 -27.14 -21.05
CA ARG A 174 -14.97 -26.93 -21.86
C ARG A 174 -14.85 -27.60 -23.23
N ARG A 175 -13.68 -27.51 -23.88
CA ARG A 175 -13.43 -28.17 -25.17
C ARG A 175 -13.41 -29.69 -25.05
N LYS A 176 -12.81 -30.23 -23.99
CA LYS A 176 -12.82 -31.68 -23.71
C LYS A 176 -14.21 -32.24 -23.38
N SER A 177 -15.12 -31.43 -22.82
CA SER A 177 -16.50 -31.88 -22.55
C SER A 177 -17.44 -31.81 -23.77
N LEU A 178 -17.00 -31.16 -24.84
CA LEU A 178 -17.77 -31.01 -26.09
C LEU A 178 -17.37 -32.04 -27.17
N ASN A 179 -16.27 -32.77 -26.94
CA ASN A 179 -15.77 -33.86 -27.79
C ASN A 179 -15.96 -35.19 -27.05
#